data_AF-A0A641AQJ0-F1
#
_entry.id   AF-A0A641AQJ0-F1
#
_cell.length_a   1.000
_cell.length_b   1.000
_cell.length_c   1.000
_cell.angle_alpha   90.00
_cell.angle_beta   90.00
_cell.angle_gamma   90.00
#
_symmetry.space_group_name_H-M   'P 1'
#
loop_
_entity.id
_entity.type
_entity.pdbx_description
1 polymer ?
#
loop_
_entity_poly.entity_id
_entity_poly.type
_entity_poly.pdbx_seq_one_letter_code
_entity_poly.pdbx_strand_id
1 'polypeptide(L)'
;MTARRPVRSGMSSVVQVMRLTVLALAPSGRFCRIVLAMPGARRATIVAITGLLIGGCVPGGPPDRVPAPGDGAFVVDYEKPDDRELRAVAAELKDDGVVESTVEALNDFVLLPGDVGVVVRSCDDGALYDPSKREIQICLEDVLQTRELLADADAEDLEWTERGVLVDTVNHEAGHALLDVYAMEFTGREEDVADQFSAFVSVRAGDQGLDDLEAAAYAYELSAAAYEEDPTDEHASDAQRAVNYQCWVYGTEKRDSAYLVAKDGLTKRRAEFCWEEWGDLKDGWLRLLKRADAFRAVTVPSEDQ
;
A
#
# COMPACT_ATOMS: atom_id res chain seq x y z
N MET A 1 27.14 -0.72 -74.95
CA MET A 1 27.62 0.48 -74.24
C MET A 1 27.10 0.40 -72.81
N THR A 2 27.81 -0.29 -71.93
CA THR A 2 28.83 0.21 -70.99
C THR A 2 28.23 0.83 -69.72
N ALA A 3 28.28 0.05 -68.65
CA ALA A 3 28.11 0.45 -67.26
C ALA A 3 29.14 1.51 -66.84
N ARG A 4 28.76 2.38 -65.88
CA ARG A 4 29.70 3.00 -64.91
C ARG A 4 28.97 3.49 -63.64
N ARG A 5 29.26 2.75 -62.56
CA ARG A 5 29.28 2.98 -61.10
C ARG A 5 28.71 4.26 -60.46
N PRO A 6 28.02 4.13 -59.29
CA PRO A 6 27.90 5.22 -58.33
C PRO A 6 29.15 5.35 -57.44
N VAL A 7 29.39 6.58 -57.00
CA VAL A 7 30.52 7.05 -56.18
C VAL A 7 30.35 6.60 -54.72
N ARG A 8 31.41 6.04 -54.12
CA ARG A 8 31.54 5.79 -52.68
C ARG A 8 31.78 7.12 -51.95
N SER A 9 30.98 7.40 -50.93
CA SER A 9 31.29 8.32 -49.83
C SER A 9 31.23 7.54 -48.52
N GLY A 10 32.18 7.80 -47.63
CA GLY A 10 32.63 6.91 -46.58
C GLY A 10 31.64 6.70 -45.44
N MET A 11 31.46 5.44 -45.07
CA MET A 11 30.90 5.04 -43.78
C MET A 11 31.87 5.47 -42.68
N SER A 12 31.43 6.40 -41.82
CA SER A 12 32.05 6.61 -40.51
C SER A 12 31.75 5.36 -39.69
N SER A 13 32.79 4.62 -39.30
CA SER A 13 32.66 3.38 -38.53
C SER A 13 32.25 3.72 -37.10
N VAL A 14 30.96 3.60 -36.79
CA VAL A 14 30.50 3.46 -35.40
C VAL A 14 30.92 2.06 -34.97
N VAL A 15 31.83 1.99 -34.00
CA VAL A 15 32.29 0.74 -33.40
C VAL A 15 31.10 0.10 -32.69
N GLN A 16 30.55 -0.94 -33.30
CA GLN A 16 29.51 -1.76 -32.70
C GLN A 16 30.14 -2.59 -31.58
N VAL A 17 29.85 -2.22 -30.33
CA VAL A 17 30.23 -3.01 -29.14
C VAL A 17 29.40 -4.28 -29.15
N MET A 18 29.99 -5.37 -29.63
CA MET A 18 29.36 -6.69 -29.61
C MET A 18 29.37 -7.20 -28.16
N ARG A 19 28.23 -7.08 -27.47
CA ARG A 19 28.01 -7.70 -26.16
C ARG A 19 27.81 -9.20 -26.37
N LEU A 20 28.79 -10.00 -25.97
CA LEU A 20 28.63 -11.45 -25.92
C LEU A 20 28.03 -11.81 -24.56
N THR A 21 26.73 -12.09 -24.52
CA THR A 21 26.07 -12.62 -23.33
C THR A 21 26.27 -14.13 -23.29
N VAL A 22 27.11 -14.63 -22.38
CA VAL A 22 27.18 -16.07 -22.09
C VAL A 22 26.22 -16.34 -20.94
N LEU A 23 25.05 -16.93 -21.24
CA LEU A 23 24.19 -17.51 -20.21
C LEU A 23 24.77 -18.86 -19.81
N ALA A 24 25.36 -18.95 -18.61
CA ALA A 24 25.59 -20.22 -17.95
C ALA A 24 24.45 -20.44 -16.93
N LEU A 25 23.70 -21.54 -17.08
CA LEU A 25 22.73 -21.94 -16.06
C LEU A 25 23.47 -22.42 -14.81
N ALA A 26 23.28 -21.71 -13.69
CA ALA A 26 23.56 -22.23 -12.36
C ALA A 26 22.25 -22.77 -11.75
N PRO A 27 22.26 -23.84 -10.90
CA PRO A 27 21.04 -24.52 -10.43
C PRO A 27 20.24 -23.75 -9.36
N SER A 28 20.40 -22.43 -9.24
CA SER A 28 19.72 -21.62 -8.24
C SER A 28 19.33 -20.30 -8.90
N GLY A 29 18.06 -20.14 -9.26
CA GLY A 29 17.52 -19.07 -10.10
C GLY A 29 17.66 -17.64 -9.56
N ARG A 30 18.87 -17.11 -9.50
CA ARG A 30 19.16 -15.68 -9.25
C ARG A 30 20.10 -15.15 -10.33
N PHE A 31 19.68 -14.10 -11.03
CA PHE A 31 20.50 -13.43 -12.05
C PHE A 31 21.53 -12.51 -11.39
N CYS A 32 22.82 -12.80 -11.54
CA CYS A 32 23.90 -11.88 -11.19
C CYS A 32 24.33 -11.09 -12.44
N ARG A 33 24.20 -9.75 -12.41
CA ARG A 33 24.70 -8.88 -13.48
C ARG A 33 26.22 -8.74 -13.35
N ILE A 34 26.97 -9.50 -14.16
CA ILE A 34 28.42 -9.32 -14.27
C ILE A 34 28.72 -8.28 -15.35
N VAL A 35 29.21 -7.10 -14.95
CA VAL A 35 29.74 -6.09 -15.88
C VAL A 35 31.26 -6.25 -15.95
N LEU A 36 31.75 -6.84 -17.05
CA LEU A 36 33.18 -6.85 -17.38
C LEU A 36 33.51 -5.60 -18.20
N ALA A 37 34.17 -4.63 -17.58
CA ALA A 37 34.78 -3.50 -18.27
C ALA A 37 36.18 -3.91 -18.75
N MET A 38 36.41 -3.93 -20.07
CA MET A 38 37.76 -4.09 -20.63
C MET A 38 38.29 -2.73 -21.11
N PRO A 39 39.45 -2.26 -20.62
CA PRO A 39 40.15 -1.14 -21.23
C PRO A 39 40.76 -1.57 -22.56
N GLY A 40 40.59 -0.74 -23.60
CA GLY A 40 41.12 -1.01 -24.92
C GLY A 40 42.65 -0.97 -24.95
N ALA A 41 43.28 -2.10 -25.25
CA ALA A 41 44.68 -2.14 -25.67
C ALA A 41 44.94 -3.27 -26.68
N ARG A 42 45.72 -2.93 -27.69
CA ARG A 42 46.07 -3.75 -28.85
C ARG A 42 47.05 -4.86 -28.47
N ARG A 43 46.92 -5.97 -29.21
CA ARG A 43 47.82 -7.13 -29.35
C ARG A 43 47.74 -8.19 -28.25
N ALA A 44 47.43 -9.39 -28.72
CA ALA A 44 47.24 -10.61 -27.96
C ALA A 44 48.55 -11.11 -27.35
N THR A 45 48.52 -11.34 -26.04
CA THR A 45 49.39 -12.28 -25.35
C THR A 45 48.47 -13.08 -24.42
N ILE A 46 48.21 -14.34 -24.77
CA ILE A 46 47.48 -15.27 -23.90
C ILE A 46 48.41 -15.64 -22.76
N VAL A 47 48.22 -15.01 -21.59
CA VAL A 47 48.80 -15.49 -20.32
C VAL A 47 47.74 -16.39 -19.70
N ALA A 48 48.04 -17.69 -19.62
CA ALA A 48 47.22 -18.64 -18.88
C ALA A 48 47.36 -18.35 -17.38
N ILE A 49 46.48 -17.53 -16.82
CA ILE A 49 46.35 -17.33 -15.37
C ILE A 49 45.52 -18.51 -14.86
N THR A 50 46.18 -19.48 -14.23
CA THR A 50 45.54 -20.52 -13.43
C THR A 50 45.08 -19.87 -12.12
N GLY A 51 43.97 -19.15 -12.16
CA GLY A 51 43.34 -18.57 -10.97
C GLY A 51 42.63 -19.65 -10.18
N LEU A 52 43.20 -20.02 -9.04
CA LEU A 52 42.53 -20.83 -8.02
C LEU A 52 41.35 -20.02 -7.46
N LEU A 53 40.13 -20.31 -7.93
CA LEU A 53 38.90 -19.73 -7.42
C LEU A 53 38.61 -20.32 -6.03
N ILE A 54 39.13 -19.67 -4.98
CA ILE A 54 38.61 -19.85 -3.64
C ILE A 54 37.32 -19.00 -3.57
N GLY A 55 36.23 -19.56 -4.06
CA GLY A 55 34.89 -19.02 -3.84
C GLY A 55 34.52 -19.21 -2.38
N GLY A 56 34.82 -18.21 -1.55
CA GLY A 56 34.25 -18.12 -0.21
C GLY A 56 32.76 -17.90 -0.33
N CYS A 57 31.96 -18.93 -0.06
CA CYS A 57 30.58 -18.72 0.34
C CYS A 57 30.62 -17.92 1.65
N VAL A 58 30.42 -16.61 1.57
CA VAL A 58 29.97 -15.86 2.73
C VAL A 58 28.55 -16.36 2.97
N PRO A 59 28.26 -17.08 4.08
CA PRO A 59 26.88 -17.34 4.43
C PRO A 59 26.21 -15.97 4.53
N GLY A 60 25.16 -15.75 3.73
CA GLY A 60 24.30 -14.59 3.91
C GLY A 60 23.93 -14.53 5.39
N GLY A 61 24.12 -13.36 6.00
CA GLY A 61 23.68 -13.15 7.38
C GLY A 61 22.21 -13.53 7.52
N PRO A 62 21.73 -13.77 8.75
CA PRO A 62 20.30 -13.89 8.97
C PRO A 62 19.58 -12.69 8.34
N PRO A 63 18.33 -12.85 7.85
CA PRO A 63 17.55 -11.71 7.34
C PRO A 63 17.65 -10.55 8.32
N ASP A 64 17.73 -9.32 7.78
CA ASP A 64 17.81 -8.10 8.58
C ASP A 64 16.78 -8.22 9.71
N ARG A 65 17.22 -8.04 10.95
CA ARG A 65 16.34 -8.21 12.11
C ARG A 65 15.17 -7.25 11.93
N VAL A 66 13.94 -7.78 12.01
CA VAL A 66 12.72 -6.97 12.13
C VAL A 66 12.99 -5.85 13.13
N PRO A 67 12.86 -4.57 12.72
CA PRO A 67 13.09 -3.45 13.62
C PRO A 67 12.28 -3.61 14.90
N ALA A 68 12.92 -3.39 16.05
CA ALA A 68 12.22 -3.47 17.33
C ALA A 68 11.36 -2.21 17.53
N PRO A 69 10.21 -2.31 18.21
CA PRO A 69 9.44 -1.14 18.61
C PRO A 69 10.28 -0.14 19.43
N GLY A 70 10.01 1.15 19.22
CA GLY A 70 10.65 2.27 19.88
C GLY A 70 9.65 3.18 20.58
N ASP A 71 10.03 4.45 20.77
CA ASP A 71 9.20 5.52 21.31
C ASP A 71 8.50 6.36 20.21
N GLY A 72 8.51 5.86 18.97
CA GLY A 72 7.90 6.54 17.83
C GLY A 72 6.38 6.58 17.88
N ALA A 73 5.82 7.54 17.17
CA ALA A 73 4.37 7.71 16.99
C ALA A 73 4.00 8.10 15.55
N PHE A 74 2.74 7.89 15.19
CA PHE A 74 2.14 8.60 14.08
C PHE A 74 1.96 10.07 14.50
N VAL A 75 2.44 11.01 13.70
CA VAL A 75 2.46 12.44 14.04
C VAL A 75 1.76 13.25 12.95
N VAL A 76 0.65 13.91 13.31
CA VAL A 76 -0.14 14.72 12.38
C VAL A 76 0.53 16.06 12.11
N ASP A 77 0.61 16.44 10.84
CA ASP A 77 0.95 17.79 10.40
C ASP A 77 0.05 18.24 9.24
N TYR A 78 -0.08 19.55 9.06
CA TYR A 78 -0.85 20.16 7.97
C TYR A 78 0.06 21.10 7.19
N GLU A 79 0.35 20.75 5.94
CA GLU A 79 0.92 21.70 5.00
C GLU A 79 -0.11 22.77 4.67
N LYS A 80 0.34 23.98 4.33
CA LYS A 80 -0.55 25.07 3.93
C LYS A 80 -0.71 25.06 2.41
N PRO A 81 -1.90 24.75 1.85
CA PRO A 81 -2.13 24.80 0.41
C PRO A 81 -2.00 26.21 -0.17
N ASP A 82 -1.55 26.28 -1.41
CA ASP A 82 -1.56 27.52 -2.20
C ASP A 82 -2.96 27.86 -2.72
N ASP A 83 -3.79 26.86 -2.97
CA ASP A 83 -5.17 27.04 -3.38
C ASP A 83 -6.07 27.51 -2.21
N ARG A 84 -7.07 28.35 -2.49
CA ARG A 84 -7.95 28.92 -1.46
C ARG A 84 -8.99 27.93 -0.94
N GLU A 85 -9.52 27.09 -1.82
CA GLU A 85 -10.50 26.06 -1.49
C GLU A 85 -9.83 24.97 -0.65
N LEU A 86 -8.67 24.47 -1.09
CA LEU A 86 -7.91 23.46 -0.33
C LEU A 86 -7.50 23.96 1.06
N ARG A 87 -7.18 25.25 1.21
CA ARG A 87 -6.96 25.85 2.54
C ARG A 87 -8.19 25.81 3.44
N ALA A 88 -9.39 25.95 2.86
CA ALA A 88 -10.63 25.88 3.62
C ALA A 88 -10.89 24.44 4.06
N VAL A 89 -10.74 23.47 3.14
CA VAL A 89 -10.85 22.03 3.45
C VAL A 89 -9.85 21.62 4.53
N ALA A 90 -8.58 22.01 4.40
CA ALA A 90 -7.57 21.70 5.41
C ALA A 90 -7.90 22.28 6.80
N ALA A 91 -8.50 23.46 6.85
CA ALA A 91 -8.92 24.08 8.10
C ALA A 91 -10.14 23.36 8.71
N GLU A 92 -11.10 22.97 7.87
CA GLU A 92 -12.28 22.19 8.26
C GLU A 92 -11.88 20.83 8.85
N LEU A 93 -11.08 20.03 8.13
CA LEU A 93 -10.61 18.73 8.62
C LEU A 93 -9.87 18.83 9.96
N LYS A 94 -9.11 19.91 10.15
CA LYS A 94 -8.38 20.18 11.39
C LYS A 94 -9.31 20.60 12.52
N ASP A 95 -10.33 21.40 12.22
CA ASP A 95 -11.33 21.82 13.22
C ASP A 95 -12.20 20.64 13.65
N ASP A 96 -12.50 19.71 12.75
CA ASP A 96 -13.27 18.49 13.02
C ASP A 96 -12.44 17.43 13.77
N GLY A 97 -11.11 17.43 13.59
CA GLY A 97 -10.19 16.56 14.34
C GLY A 97 -10.25 15.08 13.94
N VAL A 98 -10.76 14.77 12.75
CA VAL A 98 -10.94 13.38 12.28
C VAL A 98 -9.59 12.68 12.04
N VAL A 99 -8.60 13.37 11.46
CA VAL A 99 -7.26 12.80 11.25
C VAL A 99 -6.55 12.60 12.58
N GLU A 100 -6.62 13.59 13.47
CA GLU A 100 -6.03 13.53 14.81
C GLU A 100 -6.61 12.39 15.65
N SER A 101 -7.93 12.24 15.68
CA SER A 101 -8.58 11.17 16.45
C SER A 101 -8.29 9.78 15.89
N THR A 102 -8.18 9.65 14.56
CA THR A 102 -7.77 8.39 13.92
C THR A 102 -6.32 8.05 14.27
N VAL A 103 -5.43 9.03 14.22
CA VAL A 103 -4.02 8.87 14.61
C VAL A 103 -3.86 8.59 16.10
N GLU A 104 -4.67 9.18 16.96
CA GLU A 104 -4.71 8.86 18.39
C GLU A 104 -5.09 7.39 18.61
N ALA A 105 -6.13 6.90 17.92
CA ALA A 105 -6.54 5.50 18.00
C ALA A 105 -5.45 4.53 17.51
N LEU A 106 -4.75 4.87 16.42
CA LEU A 106 -3.59 4.11 15.95
C LEU A 106 -2.47 4.09 17.00
N ASN A 107 -2.12 5.26 17.53
CA ASN A 107 -1.07 5.41 18.54
C ASN A 107 -1.40 4.71 19.86
N ASP A 108 -2.68 4.57 20.22
CA ASP A 108 -3.11 3.80 21.39
C ASP A 108 -3.01 2.28 21.18
N PHE A 109 -2.99 1.85 19.92
CA PHE A 109 -2.98 0.44 19.57
C PHE A 109 -1.57 -0.10 19.26
N VAL A 110 -0.79 0.61 18.45
CA VAL A 110 0.51 0.15 17.97
C VAL A 110 1.69 0.92 18.56
N LEU A 111 2.84 0.27 18.57
CA LEU A 111 4.15 0.88 18.80
C LEU A 111 4.84 1.03 17.45
N LEU A 112 5.73 2.03 17.32
CA LEU A 112 6.52 2.25 16.11
C LEU A 112 8.02 2.31 16.45
N PRO A 113 8.91 1.83 15.56
CA PRO A 113 10.37 1.92 15.75
C PRO A 113 10.90 3.36 15.68
N GLY A 114 10.12 4.28 15.13
CA GLY A 114 10.38 5.72 15.04
C GLY A 114 9.15 6.43 14.48
N ASP A 115 9.17 7.75 14.47
CA ASP A 115 8.00 8.53 14.02
C ASP A 115 7.66 8.28 12.55
N VAL A 116 6.36 8.24 12.28
CA VAL A 116 5.78 8.25 10.93
C VAL A 116 4.92 9.51 10.82
N GLY A 117 5.21 10.35 9.83
CA GLY A 117 4.40 11.55 9.58
C GLY A 117 3.02 11.19 9.03
N VAL A 118 1.98 11.93 9.40
CA VAL A 118 0.65 11.91 8.77
C VAL A 118 0.35 13.32 8.32
N VAL A 119 0.65 13.61 7.06
CA VAL A 119 0.72 14.97 6.53
C VAL A 119 -0.46 15.22 5.61
N VAL A 120 -1.36 16.10 6.04
CA VAL A 120 -2.46 16.60 5.22
C VAL A 120 -1.93 17.70 4.29
N ARG A 121 -2.09 17.51 2.98
CA ARG A 121 -1.44 18.36 1.97
C ARG A 121 -2.21 18.38 0.65
N SER A 122 -1.78 19.29 -0.24
CA SER A 122 -2.12 19.20 -1.66
C SER A 122 -1.27 18.13 -2.34
N CYS A 123 -1.88 17.33 -3.22
CA CYS A 123 -1.21 16.34 -4.06
C CYS A 123 -2.01 16.04 -5.34
N ASP A 124 -1.33 15.43 -6.32
CA ASP A 124 -1.90 15.13 -7.64
C ASP A 124 -2.19 13.63 -7.83
N ASP A 125 -1.60 12.76 -7.00
CA ASP A 125 -1.58 11.30 -7.20
C ASP A 125 -2.33 10.53 -6.10
N GLY A 126 -3.21 11.22 -5.35
CA GLY A 126 -3.98 10.66 -4.24
C GLY A 126 -3.19 10.49 -2.94
N ALA A 127 -3.88 10.00 -1.90
CA ALA A 127 -3.27 9.63 -0.63
C ALA A 127 -2.30 8.45 -0.81
N LEU A 128 -1.19 8.47 -0.06
CA LEU A 128 -0.17 7.41 -0.12
C LEU A 128 0.77 7.42 1.08
N TYR A 129 1.41 6.29 1.35
CA TYR A 129 2.58 6.17 2.20
C TYR A 129 3.89 6.24 1.41
N ASP A 130 4.76 7.20 1.76
CA ASP A 130 6.11 7.35 1.19
C ASP A 130 7.16 6.69 2.12
N PRO A 131 7.67 5.48 1.80
CA PRO A 131 8.65 4.78 2.62
C PRO A 131 10.00 5.51 2.71
N SER A 132 10.32 6.38 1.74
CA SER A 132 11.58 7.12 1.76
C SER A 132 11.59 8.24 2.80
N LYS A 133 10.42 8.76 3.15
CA LYS A 133 10.22 9.78 4.19
C LYS A 133 9.63 9.22 5.48
N ARG A 134 9.02 8.03 5.44
CA ARG A 134 8.13 7.50 6.49
C ARG A 134 6.99 8.46 6.77
N GLU A 135 6.24 8.76 5.72
CA GLU A 135 5.21 9.79 5.73
C GLU A 135 3.98 9.29 4.99
N ILE A 136 2.86 9.21 5.69
CA ILE A 136 1.52 9.11 5.12
C ILE A 136 1.14 10.51 4.64
N GLN A 137 0.71 10.61 3.40
CA GLN A 137 0.24 11.83 2.76
C GLN A 137 -1.27 11.70 2.55
N ILE A 138 -2.03 12.60 3.16
CA ILE A 138 -3.48 12.67 3.01
C ILE A 138 -3.80 13.78 2.02
N CYS A 139 -4.45 13.42 0.91
CA CYS A 139 -4.71 14.34 -0.19
C CYS A 139 -5.98 15.13 0.00
N LEU A 140 -5.88 16.46 -0.01
CA LEU A 140 -7.05 17.33 0.07
C LEU A 140 -7.91 17.26 -1.19
N GLU A 141 -7.29 16.95 -2.32
CA GLU A 141 -7.95 16.72 -3.60
C GLU A 141 -8.86 15.48 -3.55
N ASP A 142 -8.43 14.39 -2.90
CA ASP A 142 -9.26 13.19 -2.72
C ASP A 142 -10.48 13.46 -1.84
N VAL A 143 -10.34 14.33 -0.83
CA VAL A 143 -11.48 14.76 0.00
C VAL A 143 -12.49 15.51 -0.84
N LEU A 144 -12.05 16.43 -1.71
CA LEU A 144 -12.94 17.12 -2.64
C LEU A 144 -13.58 16.17 -3.66
N GLN A 145 -12.83 15.21 -4.19
CA GLN A 145 -13.36 14.21 -5.12
C GLN A 145 -14.40 13.32 -4.45
N THR A 146 -14.15 12.91 -3.19
CA THR A 146 -15.11 12.15 -2.38
C THR A 146 -16.38 12.96 -2.15
N ARG A 147 -16.26 14.25 -1.81
CA ARG A 147 -17.42 15.17 -1.68
C ARG A 147 -18.24 15.24 -2.96
N GLU A 148 -17.57 15.38 -4.11
CA GLU A 148 -18.23 15.44 -5.42
C GLU A 148 -18.96 14.12 -5.72
N LEU A 149 -18.31 12.98 -5.53
CA LEU A 149 -18.89 11.66 -5.75
C LEU A 149 -20.13 11.43 -4.87
N LEU A 150 -20.04 11.77 -3.58
CA LEU A 150 -21.14 11.65 -2.63
C LEU A 150 -22.30 12.60 -2.95
N ALA A 151 -21.99 13.83 -3.36
CA ALA A 151 -23.00 14.81 -3.76
C ALA A 151 -23.73 14.39 -5.03
N ASP A 152 -23.01 13.89 -6.04
CA ASP A 152 -23.59 13.39 -7.29
C ASP A 152 -24.49 12.17 -7.09
N ALA A 153 -24.21 11.39 -6.05
CA ALA A 153 -25.03 10.24 -5.64
C ALA A 153 -26.23 10.60 -4.75
N ASP A 154 -26.43 11.89 -4.41
CA ASP A 154 -27.41 12.36 -3.42
C ASP A 154 -27.30 11.59 -2.08
N ALA A 155 -26.07 11.36 -1.60
CA ALA A 155 -25.81 10.61 -0.36
C ALA A 155 -26.59 11.19 0.83
N GLU A 156 -27.22 10.32 1.63
CA GLU A 156 -28.12 10.75 2.73
C GLU A 156 -27.41 11.57 3.81
N ASP A 157 -26.16 11.22 4.12
CA ASP A 157 -25.30 11.91 5.07
C ASP A 157 -23.87 12.01 4.53
N LEU A 158 -23.63 13.07 3.74
CA LEU A 158 -22.36 13.31 3.07
C LEU A 158 -21.22 13.50 4.08
N GLU A 159 -21.42 14.35 5.09
CA GLU A 159 -20.39 14.66 6.11
C GLU A 159 -19.99 13.39 6.87
N TRP A 160 -20.96 12.57 7.27
CA TRP A 160 -20.69 11.31 7.93
C TRP A 160 -19.97 10.30 7.04
N THR A 161 -20.41 10.19 5.79
CA THR A 161 -19.80 9.23 4.84
C THR A 161 -18.37 9.63 4.51
N GLU A 162 -18.13 10.92 4.26
CA GLU A 162 -16.77 11.45 4.05
C GLU A 162 -15.87 11.19 5.24
N ARG A 163 -16.37 11.38 6.47
CA ARG A 163 -15.61 11.07 7.69
C ARG A 163 -15.15 9.60 7.68
N GLY A 164 -16.06 8.68 7.38
CA GLY A 164 -15.73 7.25 7.32
C GLY A 164 -14.71 6.91 6.24
N VAL A 165 -14.82 7.51 5.05
CA VAL A 165 -13.83 7.37 3.97
C VAL A 165 -12.46 7.88 4.41
N LEU A 166 -12.40 9.05 5.06
CA LEU A 166 -11.12 9.62 5.52
C LEU A 166 -10.47 8.77 6.63
N VAL A 167 -11.26 8.21 7.54
CA VAL A 167 -10.78 7.26 8.55
C VAL A 167 -10.19 6.02 7.86
N ASP A 168 -10.89 5.48 6.86
CA ASP A 168 -10.43 4.34 6.09
C ASP A 168 -9.11 4.64 5.36
N THR A 169 -9.00 5.78 4.68
CA THR A 169 -7.77 6.21 4.00
C THR A 169 -6.59 6.31 4.97
N VAL A 170 -6.75 6.98 6.11
CA VAL A 170 -5.65 7.12 7.09
C VAL A 170 -5.22 5.74 7.60
N ASN A 171 -6.18 4.85 7.89
CA ASN A 171 -5.85 3.52 8.39
C ASN A 171 -5.24 2.64 7.31
N HIS A 172 -5.70 2.70 6.07
CA HIS A 172 -5.13 2.00 4.93
C HIS A 172 -3.64 2.35 4.78
N GLU A 173 -3.30 3.65 4.75
CA GLU A 173 -1.92 4.10 4.66
C GLU A 173 -1.08 3.75 5.90
N ALA A 174 -1.70 3.69 7.09
CA ALA A 174 -1.04 3.19 8.29
C ALA A 174 -0.71 1.68 8.17
N GLY A 175 -1.50 0.92 7.41
CA GLY A 175 -1.21 -0.45 7.02
C GLY A 175 0.11 -0.55 6.25
N HIS A 176 0.25 0.22 5.17
CA HIS A 176 1.51 0.32 4.40
C HIS A 176 2.69 0.73 5.28
N ALA A 177 2.51 1.76 6.11
CA ALA A 177 3.55 2.22 7.03
C ALA A 177 4.04 1.09 7.95
N LEU A 178 3.13 0.32 8.54
CA LEU A 178 3.49 -0.80 9.42
C LEU A 178 4.20 -1.93 8.68
N LEU A 179 3.77 -2.27 7.46
CA LEU A 179 4.43 -3.26 6.63
C LEU A 179 5.89 -2.87 6.35
N ASP A 180 6.13 -1.61 6.00
CA ASP A 180 7.46 -1.07 5.70
C ASP A 180 8.35 -0.96 6.94
N VAL A 181 7.91 -0.25 7.99
CA VAL A 181 8.78 0.06 9.14
C VAL A 181 9.19 -1.19 9.93
N TYR A 182 8.41 -2.26 9.84
CA TYR A 182 8.72 -3.56 10.44
C TYR A 182 9.24 -4.60 9.44
N ALA A 183 9.34 -4.25 8.14
CA ALA A 183 9.69 -5.19 7.07
C ALA A 183 8.87 -6.49 7.16
N MET A 184 7.54 -6.35 7.29
CA MET A 184 6.65 -7.48 7.50
C MET A 184 6.55 -8.35 6.25
N GLU A 185 6.64 -9.66 6.45
CA GLU A 185 6.44 -10.63 5.36
C GLU A 185 4.94 -10.96 5.23
N PHE A 186 4.35 -10.64 4.08
CA PHE A 186 2.96 -10.97 3.74
C PHE A 186 2.87 -11.64 2.36
N THR A 187 1.70 -12.18 2.05
CA THR A 187 1.38 -12.75 0.73
C THR A 187 0.05 -12.21 0.25
N GLY A 188 -0.09 -11.96 -1.04
CA GLY A 188 -1.27 -11.31 -1.62
C GLY A 188 -0.87 -10.03 -2.35
N ARG A 189 -1.84 -9.18 -2.67
CA ARG A 189 -1.59 -7.79 -3.08
C ARG A 189 -1.40 -6.94 -1.83
N GLU A 190 -0.48 -6.00 -1.87
CA GLU A 190 -0.20 -5.14 -0.72
C GLU A 190 -1.41 -4.28 -0.35
N GLU A 191 -2.07 -3.69 -1.34
CA GLU A 191 -3.33 -2.95 -1.19
C GLU A 191 -4.43 -3.74 -0.45
N ASP A 192 -4.61 -5.01 -0.79
CA ASP A 192 -5.60 -5.85 -0.10
C ASP A 192 -5.21 -6.05 1.38
N VAL A 193 -3.92 -6.09 1.69
CA VAL A 193 -3.41 -6.24 3.05
C VAL A 193 -3.57 -4.93 3.81
N ALA A 194 -3.37 -3.77 3.18
CA ALA A 194 -3.64 -2.46 3.75
C ALA A 194 -5.14 -2.23 4.03
N ASP A 195 -6.02 -2.58 3.09
CA ASP A 195 -7.48 -2.60 3.31
C ASP A 195 -7.87 -3.48 4.51
N GLN A 196 -7.25 -4.65 4.61
CA GLN A 196 -7.46 -5.55 5.75
C GLN A 196 -7.01 -4.92 7.07
N PHE A 197 -5.94 -4.12 7.06
CA PHE A 197 -5.51 -3.40 8.27
C PHE A 197 -6.55 -2.36 8.66
N SER A 198 -7.02 -1.58 7.69
CA SER A 198 -8.07 -0.59 7.91
C SER A 198 -9.31 -1.20 8.53
N ALA A 199 -9.82 -2.29 7.94
CA ALA A 199 -10.93 -3.06 8.49
C ALA A 199 -10.64 -3.54 9.92
N PHE A 200 -9.45 -4.10 10.16
CA PHE A 200 -9.07 -4.60 11.47
C PHE A 200 -9.08 -3.53 12.55
N VAL A 201 -8.49 -2.35 12.30
CA VAL A 201 -8.43 -1.28 13.31
C VAL A 201 -9.77 -0.56 13.46
N SER A 202 -10.53 -0.39 12.39
CA SER A 202 -11.86 0.23 12.46
C SER A 202 -12.83 -0.64 13.27
N VAL A 203 -12.85 -1.97 13.11
CA VAL A 203 -13.69 -2.84 13.97
C VAL A 203 -13.31 -2.73 15.45
N ARG A 204 -12.03 -2.46 15.78
CA ARG A 204 -11.61 -2.24 17.17
C ARG A 204 -12.13 -0.93 17.76
N ALA A 205 -12.48 0.05 16.93
CA ALA A 205 -13.09 1.31 17.35
C ALA A 205 -14.59 1.17 17.71
N GLY A 206 -15.17 -0.04 17.59
CA GLY A 206 -16.55 -0.33 17.99
C GLY A 206 -17.57 0.11 16.94
N ASP A 207 -18.78 0.49 17.38
CA ASP A 207 -19.89 0.82 16.48
C ASP A 207 -19.53 1.93 15.49
N GLN A 208 -18.81 2.97 15.95
CA GLN A 208 -18.34 4.05 15.09
C GLN A 208 -17.47 3.52 13.95
N GLY A 209 -16.51 2.64 14.24
CA GLY A 209 -15.64 2.12 13.21
C GLY A 209 -16.33 1.13 12.27
N LEU A 210 -17.39 0.46 12.72
CA LEU A 210 -18.26 -0.31 11.82
C LEU A 210 -19.04 0.61 10.88
N ASP A 211 -19.50 1.76 11.36
CA ASP A 211 -20.12 2.79 10.50
C ASP A 211 -19.12 3.37 9.49
N ASP A 212 -17.87 3.60 9.91
CA ASP A 212 -16.81 4.10 9.03
C ASP A 212 -16.47 3.10 7.91
N LEU A 213 -16.46 1.80 8.22
CA LEU A 213 -16.25 0.76 7.21
C LEU A 213 -17.42 0.63 6.23
N GLU A 214 -18.66 0.82 6.69
CA GLU A 214 -19.80 0.83 5.80
C GLU A 214 -19.82 2.08 4.90
N ALA A 215 -19.40 3.23 5.43
CA ALA A 215 -19.20 4.45 4.64
C ALA A 215 -18.14 4.27 3.56
N ALA A 216 -16.98 3.68 3.89
CA ALA A 216 -15.95 3.34 2.92
C ALA A 216 -16.46 2.35 1.86
N ALA A 217 -17.16 1.29 2.29
CA ALA A 217 -17.78 0.34 1.36
C ALA A 217 -18.74 1.03 0.38
N TYR A 218 -19.59 1.94 0.87
CA TYR A 218 -20.51 2.69 0.04
C TYR A 218 -19.79 3.61 -0.95
N ALA A 219 -18.73 4.30 -0.52
CA ALA A 219 -17.91 5.11 -1.42
C ALA A 219 -17.28 4.28 -2.55
N TYR A 220 -16.79 3.06 -2.25
CA TYR A 220 -16.32 2.13 -3.28
C TYR A 220 -17.43 1.66 -4.23
N GLU A 221 -18.66 1.43 -3.74
CA GLU A 221 -19.80 1.12 -4.61
C GLU A 221 -20.09 2.27 -5.59
N LEU A 222 -20.05 3.51 -5.11
CA LEU A 222 -20.24 4.69 -5.94
C LEU A 222 -19.11 4.84 -6.96
N SER A 223 -17.86 4.67 -6.53
CA SER A 223 -16.68 4.75 -7.40
C SER A 223 -16.74 3.69 -8.52
N ALA A 224 -17.09 2.45 -8.17
CA ALA A 224 -17.27 1.37 -9.12
C ALA A 224 -18.38 1.62 -10.16
N ALA A 225 -19.39 2.42 -9.80
CA ALA A 225 -20.46 2.83 -10.71
C ALA A 225 -20.08 4.05 -11.57
N ALA A 226 -19.21 4.92 -11.05
CA ALA A 226 -18.82 6.18 -11.69
C ALA A 226 -17.64 6.01 -12.66
N TYR A 227 -16.72 5.09 -12.37
CA TYR A 227 -15.46 4.94 -13.10
C TYR A 227 -15.30 3.53 -13.69
N GLU A 228 -14.62 3.46 -14.83
CA GLU A 228 -14.28 2.19 -15.46
C GLU A 228 -13.07 1.56 -14.75
N GLU A 229 -13.14 0.25 -14.49
CA GLU A 229 -12.04 -0.50 -13.88
C GLU A 229 -10.76 -0.40 -14.72
N ASP A 230 -9.66 0.04 -14.10
CA ASP A 230 -8.32 -0.07 -14.69
C ASP A 230 -7.74 -1.46 -14.38
N PRO A 231 -7.61 -2.35 -15.37
CA PRO A 231 -7.07 -3.68 -15.15
C PRO A 231 -5.56 -3.70 -14.83
N THR A 232 -4.90 -2.54 -14.86
CA THR A 232 -3.49 -2.37 -14.50
C THR A 232 -3.28 -1.80 -13.10
N ASP A 233 -4.37 -1.41 -12.44
CA ASP A 233 -4.36 -0.98 -11.05
C ASP A 233 -3.88 -2.13 -10.14
N GLU A 234 -3.12 -1.78 -9.09
CA GLU A 234 -2.66 -2.71 -8.08
C GLU A 234 -3.74 -3.03 -7.03
N HIS A 235 -4.72 -2.15 -6.88
CA HIS A 235 -5.88 -2.35 -6.02
C HIS A 235 -6.80 -3.47 -6.53
N ALA A 236 -7.64 -4.00 -5.64
CA ALA A 236 -8.87 -4.62 -6.09
C ALA A 236 -9.74 -3.59 -6.80
N SER A 237 -10.55 -4.03 -7.76
CA SER A 237 -11.59 -3.15 -8.29
C SER A 237 -12.48 -2.64 -7.16
N ASP A 238 -12.96 -1.42 -7.26
CA ASP A 238 -13.77 -0.81 -6.20
C ASP A 238 -15.02 -1.65 -5.88
N ALA A 239 -15.62 -2.30 -6.89
CA ALA A 239 -16.72 -3.25 -6.66
C ALA A 239 -16.30 -4.42 -5.76
N GLN A 240 -15.07 -4.92 -5.90
CA GLN A 240 -14.52 -5.97 -5.05
C GLN A 240 -14.17 -5.44 -3.65
N ARG A 241 -13.61 -4.22 -3.54
CA ARG A 241 -13.32 -3.57 -2.25
C ARG A 241 -14.60 -3.34 -1.44
N ALA A 242 -15.65 -2.79 -2.06
CA ALA A 242 -16.98 -2.63 -1.47
C ALA A 242 -17.50 -3.94 -0.86
N VAL A 243 -17.51 -5.03 -1.66
CA VAL A 243 -17.99 -6.34 -1.20
C VAL A 243 -17.09 -6.94 -0.11
N ASN A 244 -15.78 -6.69 -0.14
CA ASN A 244 -14.86 -7.13 0.91
C ASN A 244 -15.17 -6.45 2.24
N TYR A 245 -15.33 -5.13 2.25
CA TYR A 245 -15.64 -4.37 3.46
C TYR A 245 -17.00 -4.77 4.04
N GLN A 246 -18.03 -4.88 3.21
CA GLN A 246 -19.34 -5.40 3.62
C GLN A 246 -19.23 -6.79 4.23
N CYS A 247 -18.41 -7.66 3.62
CA CYS A 247 -18.19 -9.02 4.12
C CYS A 247 -17.48 -9.00 5.49
N TRP A 248 -16.47 -8.17 5.69
CA TRP A 248 -15.79 -8.08 6.98
C TRP A 248 -16.71 -7.52 8.07
N VAL A 249 -17.47 -6.46 7.79
CA VAL A 249 -18.49 -5.92 8.71
C VAL A 249 -19.51 -7.00 9.07
N TYR A 250 -20.05 -7.71 8.06
CA TYR A 250 -21.00 -8.80 8.25
C TYR A 250 -20.41 -9.94 9.10
N GLY A 251 -19.17 -10.33 8.82
CA GLY A 251 -18.46 -11.41 9.48
C GLY A 251 -18.06 -11.14 10.93
N THR A 252 -18.05 -9.87 11.36
CA THR A 252 -17.75 -9.54 12.76
C THR A 252 -18.77 -10.08 13.76
N GLU A 253 -20.03 -10.25 13.32
CA GLU A 253 -21.20 -10.56 14.16
C GLU A 253 -21.42 -9.62 15.37
N LYS A 254 -20.77 -8.44 15.39
CA LYS A 254 -20.91 -7.46 16.49
C LYS A 254 -22.23 -6.71 16.48
N ARG A 255 -22.89 -6.62 15.31
CA ARG A 255 -24.21 -6.00 15.13
C ARG A 255 -25.06 -6.73 14.10
N ASP A 256 -26.36 -6.47 14.09
CA ASP A 256 -27.25 -6.95 13.03
C ASP A 256 -26.96 -6.20 11.73
N SER A 257 -26.30 -6.91 10.81
CA SER A 257 -25.85 -6.43 9.50
C SER A 257 -26.49 -7.21 8.35
N ALA A 258 -27.62 -7.89 8.61
CA ALA A 258 -28.32 -8.69 7.60
C ALA A 258 -28.76 -7.88 6.37
N TYR A 259 -28.90 -6.56 6.51
CA TYR A 259 -29.24 -5.64 5.42
C TYR A 259 -28.14 -5.51 4.37
N LEU A 260 -26.88 -5.82 4.71
CA LEU A 260 -25.76 -5.79 3.76
C LEU A 260 -25.89 -6.90 2.70
N VAL A 261 -26.63 -7.98 2.99
CA VAL A 261 -26.77 -9.10 2.05
C VAL A 261 -27.72 -8.72 0.91
N ALA A 262 -27.14 -8.46 -0.25
CA ALA A 262 -27.85 -8.03 -1.46
C ALA A 262 -27.67 -9.01 -2.62
N LYS A 263 -28.54 -8.92 -3.64
CA LYS A 263 -28.43 -9.77 -4.83
C LYS A 263 -27.21 -9.41 -5.69
N ASP A 264 -26.97 -8.11 -5.87
CA ASP A 264 -26.00 -7.56 -6.81
C ASP A 264 -24.83 -6.85 -6.07
N GLY A 265 -24.48 -7.34 -4.86
CA GLY A 265 -23.39 -6.87 -3.99
C GLY A 265 -22.84 -8.01 -3.14
N LEU A 266 -22.83 -7.88 -1.80
CA LEU A 266 -22.58 -9.00 -0.88
C LEU A 266 -23.65 -10.10 -1.04
N THR A 267 -23.41 -11.03 -1.95
CA THR A 267 -24.37 -12.12 -2.23
C THR A 267 -24.52 -13.03 -1.02
N LYS A 268 -25.70 -13.64 -0.87
CA LYS A 268 -25.95 -14.66 0.18
C LYS A 268 -24.86 -15.74 0.21
N ARG A 269 -24.39 -16.18 -0.95
CA ARG A 269 -23.33 -17.19 -1.06
C ARG A 269 -21.99 -16.69 -0.51
N ARG A 270 -21.66 -15.42 -0.72
CA ARG A 270 -20.44 -14.80 -0.17
C ARG A 270 -20.57 -14.61 1.33
N ALA A 271 -21.73 -14.13 1.80
CA ALA A 271 -22.04 -13.93 3.21
C ALA A 271 -21.83 -15.18 4.08
N GLU A 272 -22.07 -16.38 3.53
CA GLU A 272 -21.86 -17.67 4.22
C GLU A 272 -20.40 -17.88 4.69
N PHE A 273 -19.41 -17.20 4.10
CA PHE A 273 -17.99 -17.35 4.43
C PHE A 273 -17.39 -16.14 5.16
N CYS A 274 -18.16 -15.06 5.33
CA CYS A 274 -17.63 -13.79 5.83
C CYS A 274 -17.11 -13.87 7.27
N TRP A 275 -17.71 -14.70 8.12
CA TRP A 275 -17.18 -14.98 9.46
C TRP A 275 -15.75 -15.58 9.42
N GLU A 276 -15.51 -16.52 8.51
CA GLU A 276 -14.19 -17.16 8.35
C GLU A 276 -13.17 -16.15 7.80
N GLU A 277 -13.58 -15.35 6.80
CA GLU A 277 -12.72 -14.32 6.20
C GLU A 277 -12.34 -13.22 7.18
N TRP A 278 -13.29 -12.74 7.98
CA TRP A 278 -13.01 -11.80 9.07
C TRP A 278 -12.06 -12.42 10.11
N GLY A 279 -12.29 -13.68 10.50
CA GLY A 279 -11.43 -14.41 11.41
C GLY A 279 -9.98 -14.50 10.92
N ASP A 280 -9.79 -14.91 9.67
CA ASP A 280 -8.47 -15.04 9.05
C ASP A 280 -7.75 -13.70 8.91
N LEU A 281 -8.46 -12.64 8.51
CA LEU A 281 -7.97 -11.26 8.44
C LEU A 281 -7.45 -10.81 9.80
N LYS A 282 -8.32 -10.87 10.82
CA LYS A 282 -8.04 -10.42 12.19
C LYS A 282 -6.83 -11.17 12.75
N ASP A 283 -6.85 -12.49 12.63
CA ASP A 283 -5.77 -13.33 13.14
C ASP A 283 -4.46 -13.15 12.37
N GLY A 284 -4.53 -12.89 11.06
CA GLY A 284 -3.40 -12.55 10.20
C GLY A 284 -2.67 -11.31 10.72
N TRP A 285 -3.38 -10.20 10.84
CA TRP A 285 -2.83 -8.94 11.35
C TRP A 285 -2.34 -9.04 12.80
N LEU A 286 -3.08 -9.74 13.67
CA LEU A 286 -2.61 -9.99 15.04
C LEU A 286 -1.28 -10.75 15.07
N ARG A 287 -1.08 -11.73 14.17
CA ARG A 287 0.17 -12.48 14.08
C ARG A 287 1.32 -11.63 13.53
N LEU A 288 1.06 -10.76 12.55
CA LEU A 288 2.06 -9.84 12.01
C LEU A 288 2.57 -8.89 13.09
N LEU A 289 1.64 -8.18 13.76
CA LEU A 289 1.96 -7.26 14.86
C LEU A 289 2.67 -7.96 16.02
N LYS A 290 2.24 -9.19 16.38
CA LYS A 290 2.89 -9.98 17.43
C LYS A 290 4.35 -10.34 17.10
N ARG A 291 4.65 -10.69 15.84
CA ARG A 291 6.01 -11.02 15.40
C ARG A 291 6.94 -9.80 15.45
N ALA A 292 6.38 -8.63 15.21
CA ALA A 292 7.06 -7.34 15.30
C ALA A 292 7.13 -6.76 16.73
N ASP A 293 6.49 -7.41 17.72
CA ASP A 293 6.29 -6.88 19.08
C ASP A 293 5.59 -5.50 19.09
N ALA A 294 4.81 -5.21 18.04
CA ALA A 294 4.30 -3.87 17.74
C ALA A 294 3.02 -3.49 18.52
N PHE A 295 2.60 -4.28 19.52
CA PHE A 295 1.42 -3.95 20.32
C PHE A 295 1.76 -3.02 21.47
N ARG A 296 0.87 -2.06 21.76
CA ARG A 296 0.82 -1.48 23.10
C ARG A 296 0.21 -2.49 24.06
N ALA A 297 1.00 -2.92 25.04
CA ALA A 297 0.65 -3.96 26.03
C ALA A 297 -0.59 -3.67 26.89
N VAL A 298 -1.23 -2.50 26.73
CA VAL A 298 -2.42 -2.09 27.49
C VAL A 298 -3.72 -2.64 26.88
N THR A 299 -3.74 -3.03 25.59
CA THR A 299 -4.99 -3.39 24.88
C THR A 299 -4.82 -4.57 23.92
N VAL A 300 -4.38 -5.73 24.41
CA VAL A 300 -4.79 -6.98 23.76
C VAL A 300 -6.22 -7.26 24.24
N PRO A 301 -7.27 -7.00 23.43
CA PRO A 301 -8.62 -7.33 23.86
C PRO A 301 -8.66 -8.85 24.03
N SER A 302 -9.23 -9.31 25.14
CA SER A 302 -9.63 -10.70 25.26
C SER A 302 -10.48 -11.07 24.04
N GLU A 303 -10.31 -12.28 23.52
CA GLU A 303 -10.98 -12.78 22.30
C GLU A 303 -12.52 -12.69 22.32
N ASP A 304 -13.13 -12.32 23.46
CA ASP A 304 -14.57 -12.23 23.74
C ASP A 304 -15.16 -10.80 23.72
N GLN A 305 -14.52 -9.81 23.07
CA GLN A 305 -15.11 -8.46 22.88
C GLN A 305 -15.46 -8.18 21.43
#